data_AF-A0A9D5HNL3-F1
#
_entry.id   AF-A0A9D5HNL3-F1
#
_cell.length_a   1.000
_cell.length_b   1.000
_cell.length_c   1.000
_cell.angle_alpha   90.00
_cell.angle_beta   90.00
_cell.angle_gamma   90.00
#
_symmetry.space_group_name_H-M   'P 1'
#
loop_
_entity.id
_entity.type
_entity.pdbx_description
1 polymer ?
#
loop_
_entity_poly.entity_id
_entity_poly.type
_entity_poly.pdbx_seq_one_letter_code
_entity_poly.pdbx_strand_id
1 'polypeptide(L)'
;MLFARQIYSDYMKSFRKTMSDFLEEGLITDIEVGLGPAGEMRYPSYPETQGWCYDKYLQADFKAAATKAGHPEWELPDDAGEYNDTPDTTQFFGANGTYLTEKGKFFLTWYSNKLIKHGDQIPDLANQAFLGCKVKLAAKVSGIHWWYKDDSHAAELTSGYYNFE
;
A
#
# COMPACT_ATOMS: atom_id res chain seq x y z
N MET A 1 -3.39 -14.87 -0.19
CA MET A 1 -2.35 -14.07 0.52
C MET A 1 -1.43 -14.87 1.45
N LEU A 2 -1.81 -16.03 2.00
CA LEU A 2 -0.93 -16.82 2.89
C LEU A 2 0.41 -17.23 2.27
N PHE A 3 0.43 -17.63 0.99
CA PHE A 3 1.63 -18.09 0.30
C PHE A 3 2.73 -17.02 0.15
N ALA A 4 2.38 -15.79 -0.19
CA ALA A 4 3.37 -14.72 -0.37
C ALA A 4 4.10 -14.40 0.95
N ARG A 5 3.37 -14.34 2.07
CA ARG A 5 3.94 -14.10 3.41
C ARG A 5 4.97 -15.15 3.81
N GLN A 6 4.69 -16.41 3.51
CA GLN A 6 5.62 -17.50 3.79
C GLN A 6 6.93 -17.33 3.02
N ILE A 7 6.86 -16.96 1.74
CA ILE A 7 8.03 -16.70 0.89
C ILE A 7 8.89 -15.57 1.49
N TYR A 8 8.28 -14.44 1.89
CA TYR A 8 9.02 -13.35 2.56
C TYR A 8 9.71 -13.83 3.84
N SER A 9 9.00 -14.54 4.71
CA SER A 9 9.55 -15.10 5.95
C SER A 9 10.75 -16.01 5.67
N ASP A 10 10.61 -16.96 4.75
CA ASP A 10 11.62 -17.98 4.50
C ASP A 10 12.87 -17.37 3.87
N TYR A 11 12.69 -16.39 2.97
CA TYR A 11 13.80 -15.62 2.42
C TYR A 11 14.58 -14.88 3.53
N MET A 12 13.90 -14.16 4.41
CA MET A 12 14.54 -13.41 5.50
C MET A 12 15.26 -14.33 6.50
N LYS A 13 14.66 -15.47 6.85
CA LYS A 13 15.30 -16.48 7.71
C LYS A 13 16.54 -17.09 7.06
N SER A 14 16.49 -17.38 5.76
CA SER A 14 17.64 -17.85 5.00
C SER A 14 18.75 -16.80 4.98
N PHE A 15 18.41 -15.53 4.71
CA PHE A 15 19.36 -14.42 4.72
C PHE A 15 20.06 -14.29 6.07
N ARG A 16 19.31 -14.30 7.19
CA ARG A 16 19.91 -14.29 8.54
C ARG A 16 20.92 -15.42 8.73
N LYS A 17 20.59 -16.63 8.31
CA LYS A 17 21.47 -17.80 8.48
C LYS A 17 22.73 -17.68 7.63
N THR A 18 22.59 -17.25 6.38
CA THR A 18 23.71 -17.16 5.44
C THR A 18 24.63 -15.98 5.74
N MET A 19 24.10 -14.89 6.29
CA MET A 19 24.85 -13.66 6.60
C MET A 19 25.13 -13.49 8.09
N SER A 20 25.14 -14.58 8.88
CA SER A 20 25.31 -14.53 10.34
C SER A 20 26.56 -13.76 10.75
N ASP A 21 27.67 -14.01 10.08
CA ASP A 21 28.97 -13.46 10.46
C ASP A 21 28.95 -11.92 10.31
N PHE A 22 28.37 -11.41 9.22
CA PHE A 22 28.21 -9.97 9.00
C PHE A 22 27.21 -9.31 9.97
N LEU A 23 26.19 -10.05 10.42
CA LEU A 23 25.24 -9.58 11.43
C LEU A 23 25.88 -9.52 12.82
N GLU A 24 26.72 -10.50 13.17
CA GLU A 24 27.41 -10.58 14.47
C GLU A 24 28.54 -9.56 14.57
N GLU A 25 29.28 -9.33 13.49
CA GLU A 25 30.31 -8.29 13.38
C GLU A 25 29.72 -6.87 13.32
N GLY A 26 28.40 -6.73 13.14
CA GLY A 26 27.71 -5.44 13.05
C GLY A 26 27.94 -4.69 11.74
N LEU A 27 28.36 -5.40 10.67
CA LEU A 27 28.51 -4.82 9.33
C LEU A 27 27.16 -4.45 8.73
N ILE A 28 26.15 -5.28 8.95
CA ILE A 28 24.77 -4.99 8.58
C ILE A 28 24.12 -4.28 9.75
N THR A 29 23.76 -3.00 9.57
CA THR A 29 23.16 -2.16 10.62
C THR A 29 21.64 -2.08 10.52
N ASP A 30 21.10 -2.26 9.32
CA ASP A 30 19.68 -2.06 9.03
C ASP A 30 19.20 -3.10 8.01
N ILE A 31 17.95 -3.54 8.15
CA ILE A 31 17.24 -4.38 7.19
C ILE A 31 16.05 -3.60 6.66
N GLU A 32 16.12 -3.20 5.40
CA GLU A 32 15.01 -2.56 4.69
C GLU A 32 14.11 -3.63 4.06
N VAL A 33 12.92 -3.79 4.61
CA VAL A 33 11.95 -4.78 4.13
C VAL A 33 11.12 -4.16 3.00
N GLY A 34 11.22 -4.73 1.81
CA GLY A 34 10.44 -4.28 0.65
C GLY A 34 8.96 -4.65 0.79
N LEU A 35 8.07 -3.65 0.64
CA LEU A 35 6.62 -3.81 0.86
C LEU A 35 5.76 -3.55 -0.39
N GLY A 36 6.38 -3.45 -1.57
CA GLY A 36 5.68 -3.13 -2.81
C GLY A 36 6.62 -2.74 -3.95
N PRO A 37 6.12 -2.05 -4.99
CA PRO A 37 6.90 -1.60 -6.13
C PRO A 37 8.09 -0.74 -5.67
N ALA A 38 9.26 -0.95 -6.29
CA ALA A 38 10.52 -0.33 -5.86
C ALA A 38 10.90 -0.54 -4.37
N GLY A 39 10.29 -1.52 -3.70
CA GLY A 39 10.46 -1.78 -2.27
C GLY A 39 9.63 -0.87 -1.36
N GLU A 40 8.83 0.04 -1.92
CA GLU A 40 8.04 1.02 -1.18
C GLU A 40 6.67 0.46 -0.80
N MET A 41 6.16 0.85 0.37
CA MET A 41 4.81 0.48 0.82
C MET A 41 3.77 1.34 0.09
N ARG A 42 3.41 0.96 -1.13
CA ARG A 42 2.40 1.63 -1.95
C ARG A 42 1.83 0.70 -3.02
N TYR A 43 0.76 1.16 -3.67
CA TYR A 43 0.29 0.58 -4.91
C TYR A 43 1.13 1.02 -6.13
N PRO A 44 1.15 0.23 -7.22
CA PRO A 44 1.74 0.64 -8.48
C PRO A 44 0.80 1.59 -9.24
N SER A 45 0.54 2.78 -8.69
CA SER A 45 -0.45 3.76 -9.17
C SER A 45 0.07 4.74 -10.23
N TYR A 46 1.33 4.61 -10.63
CA TYR A 46 1.95 5.37 -11.72
C TYR A 46 2.86 4.45 -12.55
N PRO A 47 2.35 3.31 -13.04
CA PRO A 47 3.13 2.48 -13.94
C PRO A 47 3.28 3.21 -15.27
N GLU A 48 4.45 3.15 -15.88
CA GLU A 48 4.71 3.78 -17.19
C GLU A 48 3.77 3.27 -18.32
N THR A 49 2.95 2.22 -18.08
CA THR A 49 2.24 1.49 -19.15
C THR A 49 0.81 0.93 -18.90
N GLN A 50 0.13 1.03 -17.74
CA GLN A 50 -1.15 0.27 -17.53
C GLN A 50 -2.12 0.78 -16.46
N GLY A 51 -3.44 0.93 -16.74
CA GLY A 51 -4.55 1.51 -15.91
C GLY A 51 -4.64 1.14 -14.41
N TRP A 52 -5.41 1.87 -13.57
CA TRP A 52 -5.60 1.50 -12.14
C TRP A 52 -6.06 0.04 -12.06
N CYS A 53 -5.19 -0.84 -11.57
CA CYS A 53 -5.40 -2.27 -11.66
C CYS A 53 -5.87 -2.82 -10.32
N TYR A 54 -7.17 -3.10 -10.22
CA TYR A 54 -7.73 -3.87 -9.12
C TYR A 54 -7.70 -5.35 -9.48
N ASP A 55 -6.89 -6.14 -8.77
CA ASP A 55 -6.93 -7.58 -8.93
C ASP A 55 -8.21 -8.19 -8.33
N LYS A 56 -8.58 -9.39 -8.81
CA LYS A 56 -9.80 -10.10 -8.38
C LYS A 56 -9.92 -10.33 -6.87
N TYR A 57 -8.80 -10.41 -6.14
CA TYR A 57 -8.81 -10.61 -4.69
C TYR A 57 -9.17 -9.31 -3.96
N LEU A 58 -8.62 -8.17 -4.40
CA LEU A 58 -9.00 -6.86 -3.87
C LEU A 58 -10.45 -6.52 -4.19
N GLN A 59 -10.93 -6.83 -5.40
CA GLN A 59 -12.34 -6.64 -5.77
C GLN A 59 -13.28 -7.44 -4.86
N ALA A 60 -13.01 -8.73 -4.67
CA ALA A 60 -13.82 -9.58 -3.80
C ALA A 60 -13.79 -9.14 -2.33
N ASP A 61 -12.62 -8.69 -1.85
CA ASP A 61 -12.46 -8.19 -0.49
C ASP A 61 -13.23 -6.88 -0.27
N PHE A 62 -13.15 -5.92 -1.22
CA PHE A 62 -13.94 -4.69 -1.16
C PHE A 62 -15.43 -5.00 -1.11
N LYS A 63 -15.92 -5.89 -1.99
CA LYS A 63 -17.34 -6.28 -2.02
C LYS A 63 -17.80 -6.87 -0.70
N ALA A 64 -16.97 -7.70 -0.07
CA ALA A 64 -17.27 -8.27 1.25
C ALA A 64 -17.27 -7.18 2.35
N ALA A 65 -16.33 -6.24 2.31
CA ALA A 65 -16.26 -5.12 3.25
C ALA A 65 -17.48 -4.20 3.13
N ALA A 66 -17.87 -3.84 1.90
CA ALA A 66 -19.04 -3.02 1.61
C ALA A 66 -20.35 -3.69 2.05
N THR A 67 -20.51 -4.98 1.72
CA THR A 67 -21.66 -5.79 2.18
C THR A 67 -21.74 -5.81 3.71
N LYS A 68 -20.61 -6.00 4.40
CA LYS A 68 -20.55 -5.98 5.87
C LYS A 68 -20.89 -4.61 6.46
N ALA A 69 -20.59 -3.53 5.74
CA ALA A 69 -20.94 -2.17 6.13
C ALA A 69 -22.42 -1.83 5.86
N GLY A 70 -23.22 -2.75 5.31
CA GLY A 70 -24.62 -2.51 4.98
C GLY A 70 -24.85 -1.93 3.59
N HIS A 71 -23.80 -1.84 2.77
CA HIS A 71 -23.83 -1.27 1.43
C HIS A 71 -23.42 -2.29 0.36
N PRO A 72 -24.18 -3.39 0.18
CA PRO A 72 -23.87 -4.39 -0.84
C PRO A 72 -23.92 -3.84 -2.26
N GLU A 73 -24.53 -2.68 -2.49
CA GLU A 73 -24.60 -1.98 -3.78
C GLU A 73 -23.32 -1.22 -4.14
N TRP A 74 -22.40 -0.99 -3.18
CA TRP A 74 -21.18 -0.26 -3.48
C TRP A 74 -20.20 -1.10 -4.29
N GLU A 75 -19.73 -0.49 -5.37
CA GLU A 75 -18.65 -0.97 -6.23
C GLU A 75 -17.42 -0.08 -6.10
N LEU A 76 -16.28 -0.56 -6.59
CA LEU A 76 -15.06 0.23 -6.71
C LEU A 76 -15.31 1.49 -7.57
N PRO A 77 -14.51 2.56 -7.40
CA PRO A 77 -14.65 3.76 -8.21
C PRO A 77 -14.50 3.46 -9.71
N ASP A 78 -15.46 3.92 -10.50
CA ASP A 78 -15.50 3.88 -11.97
C ASP A 78 -15.42 5.28 -12.59
N ASP A 79 -15.27 6.31 -11.74
CA ASP A 79 -15.33 7.73 -12.06
C ASP A 79 -14.03 8.49 -11.74
N ALA A 80 -12.94 7.74 -11.50
CA ALA A 80 -11.63 8.25 -11.12
C ALA A 80 -10.69 8.61 -12.28
N GLY A 81 -11.16 8.47 -13.53
CA GLY A 81 -10.38 8.77 -14.73
C GLY A 81 -9.27 7.76 -15.04
N GLU A 82 -8.31 8.20 -15.84
CA GLU A 82 -7.10 7.49 -16.23
C GLU A 82 -5.84 8.19 -15.66
N TYR A 83 -4.63 7.63 -15.82
CA TYR A 83 -3.44 8.17 -15.13
C TYR A 83 -3.02 9.58 -15.50
N ASN A 84 -3.26 9.95 -16.75
CA ASN A 84 -2.78 11.22 -17.27
C ASN A 84 -3.83 12.33 -17.12
N ASP A 85 -4.96 12.03 -16.46
CA ASP A 85 -5.98 13.00 -16.13
C ASP A 85 -5.51 13.91 -14.98
N THR A 86 -6.09 15.10 -14.92
CA THR A 86 -5.92 16.00 -13.78
C THR A 86 -7.11 15.85 -12.84
N PRO A 87 -6.99 16.17 -11.53
CA PRO A 87 -8.07 15.96 -10.57
C PRO A 87 -9.41 16.57 -11.02
N ASP A 88 -9.36 17.79 -11.56
CA ASP A 88 -10.50 18.56 -12.03
C ASP A 88 -11.22 17.97 -13.26
N THR A 89 -10.57 17.08 -14.01
CA THR A 89 -11.20 16.39 -15.16
C THR A 89 -11.91 15.10 -14.76
N THR A 90 -11.81 14.68 -13.50
CA THR A 90 -12.43 13.45 -12.99
C THR A 90 -13.59 13.77 -12.06
N GLN A 91 -14.64 12.95 -12.06
CA GLN A 91 -15.73 13.11 -11.11
C GLN A 91 -15.31 12.65 -9.70
N PHE A 92 -14.40 11.69 -9.59
CA PHE A 92 -13.93 11.22 -8.29
C PHE A 92 -13.12 12.27 -7.54
N PHE A 93 -12.13 12.91 -8.19
CA PHE A 93 -11.19 13.85 -7.55
C PHE A 93 -11.54 15.34 -7.77
N GLY A 94 -12.49 15.66 -8.65
CA GLY A 94 -12.89 17.03 -8.90
C GLY A 94 -13.51 17.72 -7.68
N ALA A 95 -13.80 19.02 -7.82
CA ALA A 95 -14.42 19.80 -6.74
C ALA A 95 -15.76 19.19 -6.28
N ASN A 96 -15.90 18.96 -4.96
CA ASN A 96 -17.03 18.22 -4.37
C ASN A 96 -17.20 16.79 -4.93
N GLY A 97 -16.12 16.17 -5.38
CA GLY A 97 -16.11 14.87 -6.05
C GLY A 97 -16.47 13.69 -5.16
N THR A 98 -16.58 12.52 -5.78
CA THR A 98 -16.97 11.27 -5.11
C THR A 98 -16.07 10.95 -3.91
N TYR A 99 -14.79 11.36 -3.93
CA TYR A 99 -13.85 11.16 -2.82
C TYR A 99 -14.33 11.75 -1.47
N LEU A 100 -15.19 12.77 -1.50
CA LEU A 100 -15.74 13.41 -0.30
C LEU A 100 -17.03 12.77 0.21
N THR A 101 -17.67 11.94 -0.62
CA THR A 101 -18.91 11.23 -0.27
C THR A 101 -18.65 10.12 0.74
N GLU A 102 -19.71 9.60 1.35
CA GLU A 102 -19.60 8.45 2.27
C GLU A 102 -18.97 7.22 1.59
N LYS A 103 -19.42 6.89 0.37
CA LYS A 103 -18.85 5.80 -0.45
C LYS A 103 -17.37 6.02 -0.74
N GLY A 104 -16.99 7.24 -1.15
CA GLY A 104 -15.59 7.58 -1.45
C GLY A 104 -14.68 7.48 -0.24
N LYS A 105 -15.10 8.05 0.90
CA LYS A 105 -14.36 7.95 2.17
C LYS A 105 -14.24 6.51 2.65
N PHE A 106 -15.29 5.71 2.50
CA PHE A 106 -15.25 4.28 2.81
C PHE A 106 -14.23 3.55 1.93
N PHE A 107 -14.27 3.79 0.62
CA PHE A 107 -13.32 3.20 -0.33
C PHE A 107 -11.87 3.59 0.02
N LEU A 108 -11.57 4.88 0.19
CA LEU A 108 -10.22 5.37 0.49
C LEU A 108 -9.71 4.84 1.82
N THR A 109 -10.58 4.76 2.83
CA THR A 109 -10.26 4.14 4.13
C THR A 109 -9.97 2.66 3.97
N TRP A 110 -10.79 1.91 3.23
CA TRP A 110 -10.55 0.50 2.97
C TRP A 110 -9.23 0.28 2.23
N TYR A 111 -8.98 1.06 1.17
CA TYR A 111 -7.84 0.93 0.26
C TYR A 111 -6.52 1.21 0.98
N SER A 112 -6.42 2.33 1.69
CA SER A 112 -5.22 2.67 2.49
C SER A 112 -4.98 1.68 3.64
N ASN A 113 -6.03 1.20 4.31
CA ASN A 113 -5.89 0.21 5.37
C ASN A 113 -5.36 -1.15 4.87
N LYS A 114 -5.46 -1.46 3.58
CA LYS A 114 -4.80 -2.66 3.03
C LYS A 114 -3.29 -2.52 3.07
N LEU A 115 -2.74 -1.35 2.74
CA LEU A 115 -1.31 -1.10 2.86
C LEU A 115 -0.87 -1.11 4.31
N ILE A 116 -1.61 -0.47 5.22
CA ILE A 116 -1.27 -0.48 6.65
C ILE A 116 -1.22 -1.93 7.18
N LYS A 117 -2.23 -2.75 6.89
CA LYS A 117 -2.23 -4.17 7.29
C LYS A 117 -1.10 -4.97 6.66
N HIS A 118 -0.73 -4.66 5.42
CA HIS A 118 0.42 -5.29 4.76
C HIS A 118 1.74 -4.89 5.45
N GLY A 119 1.89 -3.59 5.74
CA GLY A 119 3.03 -3.00 6.44
C GLY A 119 3.11 -3.34 7.93
N ASP A 120 2.09 -3.96 8.52
CA ASP A 120 2.14 -4.54 9.86
C ASP A 120 2.61 -6.02 9.78
N GLN A 121 1.98 -6.79 8.90
CA GLN A 121 2.19 -8.24 8.83
C GLN A 121 3.57 -8.67 8.33
N ILE A 122 4.16 -7.98 7.34
CA ILE A 122 5.47 -8.36 6.80
C ILE A 122 6.61 -7.95 7.75
N PRO A 123 6.62 -6.74 8.33
CA PRO A 123 7.62 -6.38 9.34
C PRO A 123 7.56 -7.24 10.60
N ASP A 124 6.39 -7.74 10.99
CA ASP A 124 6.29 -8.74 12.06
C ASP A 124 7.09 -10.03 11.76
N LEU A 125 7.01 -10.51 10.52
CA LEU A 125 7.80 -11.66 10.07
C LEU A 125 9.29 -11.34 10.02
N ALA A 126 9.65 -10.11 9.65
CA ALA A 126 11.04 -9.65 9.67
C ALA A 126 11.57 -9.58 11.11
N ASN A 127 10.78 -9.06 12.05
CA ASN A 127 11.12 -9.02 13.47
C ASN A 127 11.37 -10.43 14.02
N GLN A 128 10.51 -11.39 13.69
CA GLN A 128 10.74 -12.79 14.05
C GLN A 128 12.00 -13.37 13.40
N ALA A 129 12.24 -13.06 12.12
CA ALA A 129 13.40 -13.55 11.39
C ALA A 129 14.71 -13.01 11.98
N PHE A 130 14.77 -11.74 12.36
CA PHE A 130 15.99 -11.07 12.84
C PHE A 130 16.05 -10.89 14.37
N LEU A 131 15.17 -11.55 15.11
CA LEU A 131 15.15 -11.46 16.57
C LEU A 131 16.52 -11.83 17.17
N GLY A 132 17.07 -10.91 17.98
CA GLY A 132 18.37 -11.04 18.63
C GLY A 132 19.56 -10.51 17.81
N CYS A 133 19.37 -10.16 16.54
CA CYS A 133 20.39 -9.47 15.73
C CYS A 133 20.44 -7.98 16.11
N LYS A 134 21.63 -7.37 16.07
CA LYS A 134 21.83 -5.94 16.36
C LYS A 134 21.54 -5.07 15.13
N VAL A 135 20.35 -5.20 14.57
CA VAL A 135 19.89 -4.46 13.38
C VAL A 135 18.65 -3.66 13.67
N LYS A 136 18.42 -2.59 12.91
CA LYS A 136 17.12 -1.91 12.86
C LYS A 136 16.31 -2.44 11.69
N LEU A 137 14.99 -2.49 11.84
CA LEU A 137 14.09 -2.76 10.72
C LEU A 137 13.58 -1.44 10.17
N ALA A 138 13.53 -1.34 8.85
CA ALA A 138 13.02 -0.18 8.15
C ALA A 138 12.10 -0.60 6.99
N ALA A 139 11.23 0.32 6.62
CA ALA A 139 10.37 0.23 5.44
C ALA A 139 10.43 1.56 4.70
N LYS A 140 10.15 1.54 3.39
CA LYS A 140 10.16 2.74 2.55
C LYS A 140 8.75 3.24 2.30
N VAL A 141 8.56 4.54 2.47
CA VAL A 141 7.35 5.26 2.06
C VAL A 141 7.72 6.13 0.87
N SER A 142 6.90 6.11 -0.17
CA SER A 142 7.19 6.86 -1.39
C SER A 142 6.86 8.33 -1.24
N GLY A 143 7.68 9.20 -1.83
CA GLY A 143 7.47 10.64 -1.84
C GLY A 143 6.57 11.08 -2.99
N ILE A 144 5.26 11.01 -2.79
CA ILE A 144 4.27 11.40 -3.80
C ILE A 144 3.96 12.89 -3.65
N HIS A 145 4.69 13.72 -4.40
CA HIS A 145 4.66 15.18 -4.21
C HIS A 145 3.75 15.93 -5.20
N TRP A 146 3.37 15.31 -6.32
CA TRP A 146 2.48 15.94 -7.29
C TRP A 146 1.03 15.86 -6.79
N TRP A 147 0.24 16.90 -7.10
CA TRP A 147 -1.11 17.13 -6.56
C TRP A 147 -1.20 17.32 -5.04
N TYR A 148 -0.09 17.40 -4.31
CA TYR A 148 -0.08 17.67 -2.85
C TYR A 148 -0.73 19.02 -2.46
N LYS A 149 -0.76 19.99 -3.38
CA LYS A 149 -1.41 21.29 -3.15
C LYS A 149 -2.85 21.37 -3.67
N ASP A 150 -3.33 20.29 -4.26
CA ASP A 150 -4.72 20.17 -4.69
C ASP A 150 -5.52 19.53 -3.57
N ASP A 151 -6.74 20.01 -3.29
CA ASP A 151 -7.59 19.55 -2.19
C ASP A 151 -7.86 18.04 -2.21
N SER A 152 -7.74 17.40 -3.39
CA SER A 152 -7.95 15.97 -3.53
C SER A 152 -6.74 15.12 -3.14
N HIS A 153 -5.52 15.69 -3.16
CA HIS A 153 -4.27 14.92 -3.01
C HIS A 153 -4.24 13.68 -3.92
N ALA A 154 -4.82 13.77 -5.13
CA ALA A 154 -5.19 12.61 -5.94
C ALA A 154 -4.10 11.54 -6.04
N ALA A 155 -2.85 11.93 -6.32
CA ALA A 155 -1.74 11.00 -6.46
C ALA A 155 -1.38 10.24 -5.17
N GLU A 156 -1.49 10.87 -4.00
CA GLU A 156 -1.29 10.19 -2.72
C GLU A 156 -2.40 9.16 -2.51
N LEU A 157 -3.65 9.55 -2.76
CA LEU A 157 -4.82 8.68 -2.65
C LEU A 157 -4.71 7.45 -3.55
N THR A 158 -4.33 7.64 -4.83
CA THR A 158 -4.12 6.54 -5.77
C THR A 158 -3.00 5.60 -5.33
N SER A 159 -1.97 6.14 -4.68
CA SER A 159 -0.82 5.38 -4.15
C SER A 159 -1.16 4.61 -2.87
N GLY A 160 -2.36 4.84 -2.31
CA GLY A 160 -2.86 4.24 -1.08
C GLY A 160 -2.53 5.02 0.19
N TYR A 161 -2.03 6.26 0.05
CA TYR A 161 -1.80 7.18 1.15
C TYR A 161 -3.04 8.05 1.32
N TYR A 162 -3.88 7.70 2.30
CA TYR A 162 -5.08 8.47 2.59
C TYR A 162 -4.73 9.70 3.44
N ASN A 163 -4.21 10.72 2.76
CA ASN A 163 -3.66 11.94 3.36
C ASN A 163 -4.56 13.14 3.01
N PHE A 164 -5.14 13.75 4.03
CA PHE A 164 -5.79 15.05 3.98
C PHE A 164 -5.34 15.86 5.19
N GLU A 165 -5.31 17.20 5.05
CA GLU A 165 -5.17 18.10 6.20
C GLU A 165 -6.46 18.17 7.05
#